data_AF-A0A3P6DHN6-F1
#
_entry.id   AF-A0A3P6DHN6-F1
#
_cell.length_a   1.000
_cell.length_b   1.000
_cell.length_c   1.000
_cell.angle_alpha   90.00
_cell.angle_beta   90.00
_cell.angle_gamma   90.00
#
_symmetry.space_group_name_H-M   'P 1'
#
loop_
_entity.id
_entity.type
_entity.pdbx_description
1 polymer ?
#
loop_
_entity_poly.entity_id
_entity_poly.type
_entity_poly.pdbx_seq_one_letter_code
_entity_poly.pdbx_strand_id
1 'polypeptide(L)'
;MEYDPLYDAEKGFKVMPSSFHDISYVEFQDNWGRVWVDLGTSDIFALDVLLNSLTVVSSEYLGIQQVVFGGKRMGDWEEGMTDPDFGYKYFKI
;
A
#
# COMPACT_ATOMS: atom_id res chain seq x y z
N MET A 1 -23.78 21.00 -10.03
CA MET A 1 -23.42 19.86 -9.16
C MET A 1 -22.27 20.35 -8.30
N GLU A 2 -22.54 20.66 -7.03
CA GLU A 2 -21.49 20.87 -6.03
C GLU A 2 -20.85 19.51 -5.77
N TYR A 3 -19.69 19.28 -6.36
CA TYR A 3 -18.82 18.19 -5.95
C TYR A 3 -17.99 18.76 -4.81
N ASP A 4 -18.37 18.46 -3.57
CA ASP A 4 -17.52 18.69 -2.41
C ASP A 4 -16.45 17.57 -2.39
N PRO A 5 -15.16 17.89 -2.57
CA PRO A 5 -14.10 16.89 -2.58
C PRO A 5 -13.79 16.35 -1.17
N LEU A 6 -14.40 16.90 -0.11
CA LEU A 6 -14.19 16.44 1.26
C LEU A 6 -14.97 15.16 1.54
N TYR A 7 -14.32 14.24 2.24
CA TYR A 7 -14.91 12.96 2.63
C TYR A 7 -16.06 13.16 3.63
N ASP A 8 -17.27 12.76 3.26
CA ASP A 8 -18.45 12.73 4.12
C ASP A 8 -18.55 11.37 4.82
N ALA A 9 -18.23 11.36 6.12
CA ALA A 9 -18.24 10.15 6.94
C ALA A 9 -19.64 9.52 7.09
N GLU A 10 -20.71 10.32 7.13
CA GLU A 10 -22.08 9.79 7.24
C GLU A 10 -22.53 9.13 5.94
N LYS A 11 -22.14 9.71 4.80
CA LYS A 11 -22.39 9.13 3.47
C LYS A 11 -21.57 7.87 3.27
N GLY A 12 -20.30 7.87 3.68
CA GLY A 12 -19.41 6.70 3.65
C GLY A 12 -19.95 5.52 4.46
N PHE A 13 -20.61 5.77 5.59
CA PHE A 13 -21.21 4.71 6.41
C PHE A 13 -22.49 4.08 5.79
N LYS A 14 -23.19 4.82 4.92
CA LYS A 14 -24.46 4.40 4.31
C LYS A 14 -24.29 3.70 2.95
N VAL A 15 -23.11 3.80 2.33
CA VAL A 15 -22.80 3.09 1.07
C VAL A 15 -22.38 1.65 1.34
N MET A 16 -22.45 0.78 0.33
CA MET A 16 -22.00 -0.61 0.45
C MET A 16 -20.56 -0.62 0.97
N PRO A 17 -20.23 -1.42 2.01
CA PRO A 17 -18.90 -1.43 2.58
C PRO A 17 -17.85 -1.76 1.52
N SER A 18 -16.94 -0.82 1.28
CA SER A 18 -15.72 -1.06 0.53
C SER A 18 -14.79 -1.92 1.39
N SER A 19 -14.61 -3.18 1.01
CA SER A 19 -13.81 -4.14 1.77
C SER A 19 -12.63 -4.61 0.91
N PHE A 20 -11.41 -4.49 1.44
CA PHE A 20 -10.31 -5.32 0.94
C PHE A 20 -10.55 -6.75 1.43
N HIS A 21 -10.26 -7.73 0.59
CA HIS A 21 -10.55 -9.12 0.90
C HIS A 21 -9.42 -9.77 1.69
N ASP A 22 -8.18 -9.36 1.44
CA ASP A 22 -7.00 -10.01 2.03
C ASP A 22 -5.75 -9.10 2.00
N ILE A 23 -4.80 -9.38 2.87
CA ILE A 23 -3.52 -8.68 2.97
C ILE A 23 -2.42 -9.64 3.45
N SER A 24 -1.25 -9.58 2.81
CA SER A 24 -0.10 -10.35 3.24
C SER A 24 0.61 -9.70 4.44
N TYR A 25 1.56 -10.42 5.04
CA TYR A 25 2.55 -9.78 5.92
C TYR A 25 3.35 -8.73 5.17
N VAL A 26 3.84 -7.73 5.90
CA VAL A 26 4.77 -6.75 5.34
C VAL A 26 6.15 -7.40 5.31
N GLU A 27 6.74 -7.46 4.13
CA GLU A 27 8.06 -8.00 3.88
C GLU A 27 9.05 -6.84 3.67
N PHE A 28 10.27 -7.02 4.12
CA PHE A 28 11.37 -6.09 3.92
C PHE A 28 12.60 -6.83 3.40
N GLN A 29 13.30 -6.21 2.45
CA GLN A 29 14.62 -6.60 2.03
C GLN A 29 15.45 -5.33 1.82
N ASP A 30 16.54 -5.19 2.57
CA ASP A 30 17.34 -3.96 2.62
C ASP A 30 16.48 -2.69 2.77
N ASN A 31 16.43 -1.85 1.73
CA ASN A 31 15.67 -0.60 1.69
C ASN A 31 14.29 -0.74 1.04
N TRP A 32 13.90 -1.94 0.62
CA TRP A 32 12.61 -2.22 0.02
C TRP A 32 11.63 -2.75 1.07
N GLY A 33 10.41 -2.22 1.03
CA GLY A 33 9.25 -2.81 1.68
C GLY A 33 8.24 -3.29 0.64
N ARG A 34 7.65 -4.46 0.86
CA ARG A 34 6.63 -5.06 -0.02
C ARG A 34 5.46 -5.57 0.81
N VAL A 35 4.25 -5.34 0.31
CA VAL A 35 3.02 -5.92 0.83
C VAL A 35 2.11 -6.23 -0.35
N TRP A 36 1.43 -7.37 -0.31
CA TRP A 36 0.37 -7.70 -1.24
C TRP A 36 -0.98 -7.42 -0.58
N VAL A 37 -1.89 -6.81 -1.33
CA VAL A 37 -3.23 -6.45 -0.86
C VAL A 37 -4.23 -6.87 -1.95
N ASP A 38 -5.21 -7.68 -1.56
CA ASP A 38 -6.42 -7.86 -2.37
C ASP A 38 -7.39 -6.74 -2.04
N LEU A 39 -7.42 -5.72 -2.90
CA LEU A 39 -8.32 -4.59 -2.75
C LEU A 39 -9.79 -4.99 -2.89
N GLY A 40 -10.14 -6.19 -3.37
CA GLY A 40 -11.52 -6.65 -3.43
C GLY A 40 -12.42 -5.73 -4.25
N THR A 41 -13.52 -5.27 -3.64
CA THR A 41 -14.39 -4.24 -4.24
C THR A 41 -13.97 -2.82 -3.89
N SER A 42 -12.79 -2.65 -3.26
CA SER A 42 -12.27 -1.35 -2.90
C SER A 42 -12.04 -0.51 -4.14
N ASP A 43 -12.48 0.73 -4.06
CA ASP A 43 -12.46 1.63 -5.20
C ASP A 43 -11.04 2.09 -5.53
N ILE A 44 -10.87 2.57 -6.75
CA ILE A 44 -9.61 3.18 -7.22
C ILE A 44 -9.21 4.35 -6.32
N PHE A 45 -10.16 4.99 -5.62
CA PHE A 45 -9.90 6.09 -4.69
C PHE A 45 -9.03 5.67 -3.51
N ALA A 46 -9.11 4.41 -3.05
CA ALA A 46 -8.22 3.89 -2.01
C ALA A 46 -6.73 3.99 -2.40
N LEU A 47 -6.41 3.82 -3.68
CA LEU A 47 -5.04 3.96 -4.19
C LEU A 47 -4.57 5.41 -4.17
N ASP A 48 -5.43 6.36 -4.52
CA ASP A 48 -5.13 7.80 -4.46
C ASP A 48 -4.85 8.23 -3.02
N VAL A 49 -5.67 7.78 -2.06
CA VAL A 49 -5.47 8.06 -0.63
C VAL A 49 -4.15 7.45 -0.13
N LEU A 50 -3.81 6.23 -0.55
CA LEU A 50 -2.54 5.59 -0.21
C LEU A 50 -1.36 6.38 -0.78
N LEU A 51 -1.41 6.79 -2.05
CA LEU A 51 -0.37 7.58 -2.70
C LEU A 51 -0.16 8.94 -2.03
N ASN A 52 -1.25 9.61 -1.67
CA ASN A 52 -1.18 10.87 -0.93
C ASN A 52 -0.54 10.66 0.45
N SER A 53 -0.90 9.58 1.13
CA SER A 53 -0.32 9.23 2.44
C SER A 53 1.17 8.92 2.33
N LEU A 54 1.60 8.14 1.32
CA LEU A 54 3.01 7.86 1.05
C LEU A 54 3.80 9.13 0.70
N THR A 55 3.17 10.09 0.02
CA THR A 55 3.80 11.38 -0.29
C THR A 55 4.12 12.16 0.99
N VAL A 56 3.17 12.25 1.93
CA VAL A 56 3.39 12.90 3.22
C VAL A 56 4.47 12.18 4.03
N VAL A 57 4.40 10.85 4.11
CA VAL A 57 5.43 10.03 4.78
C VAL A 57 6.81 10.26 4.17
N SER A 58 6.88 10.36 2.85
CA SER A 58 8.13 10.63 2.12
C SER A 58 8.69 12.01 2.48
N SER A 59 7.85 13.05 2.48
CA SER A 59 8.30 14.42 2.74
C SER A 59 8.69 14.68 4.19
N GLU A 60 8.02 14.04 5.14
CA GLU A 60 8.17 14.37 6.56
C GLU A 60 9.06 13.40 7.34
N TYR A 61 9.23 12.16 6.86
CA TYR A 61 9.89 11.11 7.65
C TYR A 61 10.99 10.34 6.91
N LEU A 62 10.68 9.73 5.76
CA LEU A 62 11.51 8.63 5.23
C LEU A 62 12.13 8.85 3.85
N GLY A 63 11.83 9.93 3.13
CA GLY A 63 12.45 10.21 1.82
C GLY A 63 12.34 9.04 0.84
N ILE A 64 11.11 8.64 0.50
CA ILE A 64 10.83 7.51 -0.39
C ILE A 64 11.34 7.83 -1.81
N GLN A 65 12.30 7.03 -2.29
CA GLN A 65 12.91 7.22 -3.61
C GLN A 65 12.08 6.63 -4.75
N GLN A 66 11.41 5.51 -4.49
CA GLN A 66 10.66 4.79 -5.51
C GLN A 66 9.47 4.06 -4.89
N VAL A 67 8.33 4.14 -5.59
CA VAL A 67 7.14 3.33 -5.32
C VAL A 67 6.84 2.51 -6.57
N VAL A 68 6.59 1.22 -6.41
CA VAL A 68 6.31 0.28 -7.51
C VAL A 68 4.95 -0.35 -7.26
N PHE A 69 4.10 -0.40 -8.28
CA PHE A 69 2.80 -1.07 -8.23
C PHE A 69 2.80 -2.30 -9.13
N GLY A 70 2.47 -3.44 -8.54
CA GLY A 70 2.50 -4.72 -9.23
C GLY A 70 3.90 -5.10 -9.72
N GLY A 71 3.95 -6.11 -10.58
CA GLY A 71 5.20 -6.69 -11.05
C GLY A 71 5.77 -7.74 -10.09
N LYS A 72 6.82 -8.43 -10.54
CA LYS A 72 7.47 -9.53 -9.81
C LYS A 72 8.85 -9.18 -9.27
N ARG A 73 9.30 -7.95 -9.49
CA ARG A 73 10.66 -7.51 -9.19
C ARG A 73 10.69 -6.03 -8.78
N MET A 74 11.42 -5.74 -7.71
CA MET A 74 11.63 -4.39 -7.17
C MET A 74 13.14 -4.19 -6.98
N GLY A 75 13.78 -3.43 -7.88
CA GLY A 75 15.25 -3.37 -7.92
C GLY A 75 15.82 -4.75 -8.26
N ASP A 76 16.61 -5.32 -7.35
CA ASP A 76 17.15 -6.70 -7.46
C ASP A 76 16.36 -7.73 -6.65
N TRP A 77 15.29 -7.30 -5.97
CA TRP A 77 14.45 -8.20 -5.18
C TRP A 77 13.36 -8.84 -6.05
N GLU A 78 13.47 -10.14 -6.29
CA GLU A 78 12.50 -10.92 -7.05
C GLU A 78 11.50 -11.66 -6.15
N GLU A 79 10.34 -11.98 -6.70
CA GLU A 79 9.32 -12.81 -6.05
C GLU A 79 9.92 -14.15 -5.58
N GLY A 80 9.70 -14.51 -4.31
CA GLY A 80 10.24 -15.73 -3.69
C GLY A 80 11.65 -15.60 -3.09
N MET A 81 12.33 -14.46 -3.25
CA MET A 81 13.56 -14.19 -2.50
C MET A 81 13.24 -13.86 -1.04
N THR A 82 13.34 -14.87 -0.17
CA THR A 82 13.01 -14.78 1.27
C THR A 82 14.18 -15.21 2.16
N ASP A 83 15.40 -15.21 1.63
CA ASP A 83 16.59 -15.63 2.35
C ASP A 83 17.05 -14.53 3.33
N PRO A 84 17.12 -14.81 4.65
CA PRO A 84 17.56 -13.85 5.66
C PRO A 84 18.97 -13.29 5.43
N ASP A 85 19.85 -14.03 4.75
CA ASP A 85 21.22 -13.58 4.46
C ASP A 85 21.23 -12.38 3.50
N PHE A 86 20.14 -12.17 2.75
CA PHE A 86 19.90 -11.00 1.91
C PHE A 86 19.06 -9.93 2.63
N GLY A 87 19.01 -9.96 3.96
CA GLY A 87 18.29 -8.95 4.76
C GLY A 87 16.78 -9.14 4.82
N TYR A 88 16.26 -10.29 4.36
CA TYR A 88 14.82 -10.57 4.37
C TYR A 88 14.25 -10.64 5.80
N LYS A 89 13.19 -9.87 6.04
CA LYS A 89 12.40 -9.88 7.28
C LYS A 89 10.93 -9.70 6.96
N TYR A 90 10.05 -10.25 7.78
CA TYR A 90 8.61 -10.02 7.65
C TYR A 90 7.96 -9.70 8.99
N PHE A 91 6.89 -8.92 8.94
CA PHE A 91 6.11 -8.51 10.11
C PHE A 91 4.64 -8.84 9.88
N LYS A 92 4.06 -9.53 10.87
CA LYS A 92 2.63 -9.84 10.85
C LYS A 92 1.82 -8.60 11.18
N ILE A 93 0.70 -8.42 10.47
CA ILE A 93 -0.27 -7.34 10.65
C ILE A 93 -1.52 -7.93 11.29
#